data_AF-A0A1J5PAT2-F1
#
_entry.id   AF-A0A1J5PAT2-F1
#
_cell.length_a   1.000
_cell.length_b   1.000
_cell.length_c   1.000
_cell.angle_alpha   90.00
_cell.angle_beta   90.00
_cell.angle_gamma   90.00
#
_symmetry.space_group_name_H-M   'P 1'
#
loop_
_entity.id
_entity.type
_entity.pdbx_description
1 polymer ?
#
loop_
_entity_poly.entity_id
_entity_poly.type
_entity_poly.pdbx_seq_one_letter_code
_entity_poly.pdbx_strand_id
1 'polypeptide(L)'
;MSSSLIAVRDDGRMPSPGPRSGGPTSRRSFTSAQKLDHLAAYEVAVADGQGGAYLREHGLYSSLISEWRRMRDAGVLAGKQPGEKVGKLTAEQAEIARLRRQLDKAERRLVTTEAALVIMGKAHDLLDVLTKSSQDDSEHTTR
;
A
#
# COMPACT_ATOMS: atom_id res chain seq x y z
N MET A 1 -82.69 -16.42 -26.44
CA MET A 1 -81.88 -17.60 -26.79
C MET A 1 -80.57 -17.50 -26.02
N SER A 2 -80.56 -18.12 -24.84
CA SER A 2 -79.38 -18.31 -24.00
C SER A 2 -78.29 -19.06 -24.73
N SER A 3 -77.03 -18.75 -24.42
CA SER A 3 -76.04 -19.79 -24.23
C SER A 3 -75.03 -19.35 -23.17
N SER A 4 -74.78 -20.26 -22.23
CA SER A 4 -74.10 -20.08 -20.96
C SER A 4 -72.68 -20.67 -20.97
N LEU A 5 -71.84 -20.16 -20.07
CA LEU A 5 -70.61 -20.74 -19.47
C LEU A 5 -69.40 -20.83 -20.42
N ILE A 6 -68.15 -20.54 -20.02
CA ILE A 6 -67.43 -21.00 -18.81
C ILE A 6 -66.38 -19.94 -18.43
N ALA A 7 -66.28 -19.64 -17.14
CA ALA A 7 -65.15 -18.93 -16.56
C ALA A 7 -63.93 -19.87 -16.51
N VAL A 8 -62.85 -19.51 -17.21
CA VAL A 8 -61.53 -20.10 -17.00
C VAL A 8 -60.68 -19.05 -16.31
N ARG A 9 -60.55 -19.20 -14.99
CA ARG A 9 -59.37 -18.72 -14.26
C ARG A 9 -58.24 -19.68 -14.61
N ASP A 10 -57.16 -19.16 -15.17
CA ASP A 10 -55.92 -19.93 -15.34
C ASP A 10 -54.74 -19.14 -14.75
N ASP A 11 -54.33 -19.66 -13.61
CA ASP A 11 -52.99 -19.84 -13.09
C ASP A 11 -52.02 -18.67 -12.94
N GLY A 12 -51.76 -18.40 -11.66
CA GLY A 12 -50.65 -17.58 -11.17
C GLY A 12 -49.32 -18.12 -11.68
N ARG A 13 -48.79 -17.43 -12.69
CA ARG A 13 -47.37 -17.53 -13.04
C ARG A 13 -46.54 -16.90 -11.93
N MET A 14 -46.19 -17.70 -10.93
CA MET A 14 -45.09 -17.37 -10.01
C MET A 14 -43.81 -17.25 -10.84
N PRO A 15 -43.13 -16.10 -10.88
CA PRO A 15 -41.80 -16.02 -11.49
C PRO A 15 -40.83 -16.78 -10.59
N SER A 16 -40.54 -18.04 -10.92
CA SER A 16 -39.45 -18.78 -10.28
C SER A 16 -38.15 -17.99 -10.45
N PRO A 17 -37.45 -17.62 -9.35
CA PRO A 17 -36.17 -16.93 -9.44
C PRO A 17 -35.17 -17.84 -10.14
N GLY A 18 -34.86 -17.57 -11.42
CA GLY A 18 -33.80 -18.28 -12.13
C GLY A 18 -32.43 -18.04 -11.49
N PRO A 19 -31.36 -18.76 -11.91
CA PRO A 19 -30.01 -18.66 -11.34
C PRO A 19 -29.33 -17.27 -11.48
N ARG A 20 -30.03 -16.29 -12.08
CA ARG A 20 -29.62 -14.88 -12.21
C ARG A 20 -30.57 -13.89 -11.53
N SER A 21 -31.50 -14.38 -10.72
CA SER A 21 -32.51 -13.58 -10.02
C SER A 21 -31.94 -12.61 -8.98
N GLY A 22 -30.67 -12.77 -8.59
CA GLY A 22 -29.99 -11.88 -7.64
C GLY A 22 -29.50 -10.54 -8.22
N GLY A 23 -29.65 -10.29 -9.52
CA GLY A 23 -29.10 -9.09 -10.17
C GLY A 23 -27.56 -8.99 -10.03
N PRO A 24 -26.95 -7.87 -10.44
CA PRO A 24 -25.53 -7.62 -10.18
C PRO A 24 -25.30 -7.51 -8.67
N THR A 25 -24.52 -8.44 -8.09
CA THR A 25 -24.07 -8.33 -6.70
C THR A 25 -23.30 -7.01 -6.54
N SER A 26 -23.73 -6.19 -5.58
CA SER A 26 -23.06 -4.92 -5.27
C SER A 26 -21.57 -5.18 -5.01
N ARG A 27 -20.69 -4.45 -5.69
CA ARG A 27 -19.24 -4.57 -5.48
C ARG A 27 -18.93 -4.24 -4.03
N ARG A 28 -18.11 -5.08 -3.37
CA ARG A 28 -17.63 -4.86 -2.00
C ARG A 28 -17.04 -3.44 -1.90
N SER A 29 -17.58 -2.63 -0.99
CA SER A 29 -17.09 -1.29 -0.70
C SER A 29 -16.41 -1.27 0.66
N PHE A 30 -15.36 -0.46 0.79
CA PHE A 30 -14.59 -0.31 2.02
C PHE A 30 -14.71 1.12 2.52
N THR A 31 -14.99 1.27 3.81
CA THR A 31 -14.93 2.55 4.52
C THR A 31 -13.47 3.04 4.61
N SER A 32 -13.25 4.33 4.88
CA SER A 32 -11.92 4.89 5.13
C SER A 32 -11.18 4.13 6.24
N ALA A 33 -11.85 3.86 7.36
CA ALA A 33 -11.32 3.10 8.49
C ALA A 33 -10.89 1.69 8.07
N GLN A 34 -11.76 0.93 7.41
CA GLN A 34 -11.43 -0.42 6.93
C GLN A 34 -10.22 -0.44 5.98
N LYS A 35 -10.06 0.58 5.14
CA LYS A 35 -8.88 0.69 4.27
C LYS A 35 -7.60 0.90 5.09
N LEU A 36 -7.65 1.74 6.13
CA LEU A 36 -6.51 1.98 7.01
C LEU A 36 -6.17 0.74 7.84
N ASP A 37 -7.17 0.05 8.38
CA ASP A 37 -7.00 -1.21 9.11
C ASP A 37 -6.35 -2.27 8.23
N HIS A 38 -6.83 -2.42 6.99
CA HIS A 38 -6.24 -3.35 6.05
C HIS A 38 -4.82 -2.99 5.64
N LEU A 39 -4.49 -1.69 5.53
CA LEU A 39 -3.12 -1.25 5.26
C LEU A 39 -2.19 -1.57 6.42
N ALA A 40 -2.59 -1.28 7.66
CA ALA A 40 -1.79 -1.55 8.85
C ALA A 40 -1.54 -3.05 9.01
N ALA A 41 -2.59 -3.87 8.91
CA ALA A 41 -2.45 -5.33 8.99
C ALA A 41 -1.62 -5.91 7.83
N TYR A 42 -1.76 -5.37 6.62
CA TYR A 42 -0.92 -5.76 5.49
C TYR A 42 0.56 -5.40 5.71
N GLU A 43 0.87 -4.23 6.26
CA GLU A 43 2.25 -3.81 6.53
C GLU A 43 2.93 -4.71 7.58
N VAL A 44 2.21 -5.09 8.64
CA VAL A 44 2.66 -6.10 9.61
C VAL A 44 2.90 -7.44 8.92
N ALA A 45 1.92 -7.93 8.14
CA ALA A 45 2.06 -9.18 7.42
C ALA A 45 3.24 -9.18 6.43
N VAL A 46 3.57 -8.04 5.81
CA VAL A 46 4.74 -7.91 4.93
C VAL A 46 6.05 -8.02 5.72
N ALA A 47 6.13 -7.44 6.92
CA ALA A 47 7.30 -7.57 7.78
C ALA A 47 7.59 -9.04 8.14
N ASP A 48 6.53 -9.85 8.30
CA ASP A 48 6.62 -11.30 8.58
C ASP A 48 6.72 -12.17 7.32
N GLY A 49 6.81 -11.57 6.12
CA GLY A 49 6.83 -12.29 4.84
C GLY A 49 5.48 -12.92 4.44
N GLN A 50 4.40 -12.67 5.19
CA GLN A 50 3.05 -13.20 4.98
C GLN A 50 2.13 -12.28 4.16
N GLY A 51 2.63 -11.16 3.62
CA GLY A 51 1.80 -10.20 2.89
C GLY A 51 1.01 -10.81 1.73
N GLY A 52 1.58 -11.79 1.00
CA GLY A 52 0.87 -12.50 -0.06
C GLY A 52 -0.26 -13.42 0.44
N ALA A 53 -0.09 -14.03 1.61
CA ALA A 53 -1.12 -14.86 2.24
C ALA A 53 -2.29 -13.98 2.70
N TYR A 54 -1.99 -12.86 3.37
CA TYR A 54 -2.99 -11.89 3.81
C TYR A 54 -3.89 -11.40 2.66
N LEU A 55 -3.29 -11.05 1.51
CA LEU A 55 -4.05 -10.61 0.33
C LEU A 55 -5.03 -11.67 -0.17
N ARG A 56 -4.63 -12.94 -0.23
CA ARG A 56 -5.49 -14.04 -0.68
C ARG A 56 -6.63 -14.31 0.29
N GLU A 57 -6.32 -14.35 1.59
CA GLU A 57 -7.31 -14.57 2.65
C GLU A 57 -8.39 -13.49 2.65
N HIS A 58 -7.99 -12.24 2.44
CA HIS A 58 -8.90 -11.10 2.51
C HIS A 58 -9.55 -10.74 1.16
N GLY A 59 -9.19 -11.46 0.09
CA GLY A 59 -9.65 -11.22 -1.28
C GLY A 59 -9.21 -9.87 -1.83
N LEU A 60 -8.03 -9.39 -1.41
CA LEU A 60 -7.48 -8.09 -1.77
C LEU A 60 -6.43 -8.24 -2.89
N TYR A 61 -6.40 -7.27 -3.80
CA TYR A 61 -5.39 -7.22 -4.85
C TYR A 61 -4.29 -6.20 -4.50
N SER A 62 -3.07 -6.43 -4.98
CA SER A 62 -1.92 -5.55 -4.72
C SER A 62 -2.12 -4.13 -5.25
N SER A 63 -2.84 -3.96 -6.36
CA SER A 63 -3.20 -2.64 -6.89
C SER A 63 -4.08 -1.84 -5.92
N LEU A 64 -4.99 -2.51 -5.21
CA LEU A 64 -5.90 -1.88 -4.27
C LEU A 64 -5.15 -1.37 -3.04
N ILE A 65 -4.22 -2.18 -2.51
CA ILE A 65 -3.31 -1.76 -1.44
C ILE A 65 -2.45 -0.58 -1.88
N SER A 66 -1.92 -0.61 -3.10
CA SER A 66 -1.10 0.48 -3.64
C SER A 66 -1.89 1.78 -3.77
N GLU A 67 -3.14 1.69 -4.23
CA GLU A 67 -4.05 2.82 -4.30
C GLU A 67 -4.36 3.38 -2.90
N TRP A 68 -4.67 2.52 -1.93
CA TRP A 68 -4.97 2.95 -0.57
C TRP A 68 -3.76 3.59 0.12
N ARG A 69 -2.54 3.09 -0.10
CA ARG A 69 -1.33 3.79 0.36
C ARG A 69 -1.24 5.19 -0.21
N ARG A 70 -1.47 5.36 -1.51
CA ARG A 70 -1.50 6.70 -2.13
C ARG A 70 -2.56 7.59 -1.49
N MET A 71 -3.75 7.07 -1.18
CA MET A 71 -4.81 7.83 -0.51
C MET A 71 -4.43 8.21 0.93
N ARG A 72 -3.78 7.31 1.67
CA ARG A 72 -3.26 7.58 3.03
C ARG A 72 -2.17 8.65 3.00
N ASP A 73 -1.19 8.50 2.11
CA ASP A 73 -0.06 9.42 1.97
C ASP A 73 -0.52 10.81 1.49
N ALA A 74 -1.63 10.88 0.76
CA ALA A 74 -2.30 12.12 0.37
C ALA A 74 -3.22 12.69 1.48
N GLY A 75 -3.38 12.02 2.62
CA GLY A 75 -4.24 12.45 3.72
C GLY A 75 -5.74 12.28 3.48
N VAL A 76 -6.14 11.59 2.41
CA VAL A 76 -7.55 11.46 1.99
C VAL A 76 -8.34 10.53 2.91
N LEU A 77 -7.67 9.54 3.50
CA LEU A 77 -8.31 8.54 4.37
C LEU A 77 -8.46 9.02 5.83
N ALA A 78 -7.71 10.04 6.24
CA ALA A 78 -7.73 10.54 7.61
C ALA A 78 -8.94 11.47 7.84
N GLY A 79 -9.61 11.32 9.00
CA GLY A 79 -10.68 12.23 9.45
C GLY A 79 -12.04 12.07 8.75
N LYS A 80 -12.20 11.12 7.83
CA LYS A 80 -13.49 10.86 7.16
C LYS A 80 -14.43 10.05 8.05
N GLN A 81 -15.67 10.52 8.18
CA GLN A 81 -16.71 9.82 8.93
C GLN A 81 -17.15 8.53 8.21
N PRO A 82 -17.66 7.51 8.95
CA PRO A 82 -18.23 6.31 8.36
C PRO A 82 -19.34 6.66 7.34
N GLY A 83 -19.19 6.21 6.09
CA GLY A 83 -20.16 6.47 5.01
C GLY A 83 -19.81 7.63 4.08
N GLU A 84 -18.79 8.43 4.39
CA GLU A 84 -18.34 9.49 3.50
C GLU A 84 -17.57 8.90 2.30
N LYS A 85 -18.00 9.24 1.08
CA LYS A 85 -17.34 8.75 -0.13
C LYS A 85 -15.92 9.31 -0.21
N VAL A 86 -14.94 8.42 -0.37
CA VAL A 86 -13.57 8.80 -0.73
C VAL A 86 -13.58 9.22 -2.20
N GLY A 87 -13.58 10.53 -2.45
CA GLY A 87 -13.51 11.12 -3.78
C GLY A 87 -12.10 11.07 -4.39
N LYS A 88 -11.96 11.67 -5.58
CA LYS A 88 -10.65 11.91 -6.21
C LYS A 88 -9.80 12.83 -5.33
N LEU A 89 -8.48 12.66 -5.38
CA LEU A 89 -7.52 13.53 -4.69
C LEU A 89 -7.71 14.98 -5.16
N THR A 90 -7.72 15.93 -4.22
CA THR A 90 -7.58 17.35 -4.55
C THR A 90 -6.17 17.63 -5.06
N ALA A 91 -5.97 18.77 -5.74
CA ALA A 91 -4.65 19.19 -6.22
C ALA A 91 -3.63 19.31 -5.07
N GLU A 92 -4.07 19.88 -3.93
CA GLU A 92 -3.25 19.99 -2.72
C GLU A 92 -2.86 18.63 -2.16
N GLN A 93 -3.80 17.68 -2.08
CA GLN A 93 -3.53 16.32 -1.60
C GLN A 93 -2.57 15.56 -2.52
N ALA A 94 -2.67 15.78 -3.83
CA ALA A 94 -1.74 15.23 -4.80
C ALA A 94 -0.32 15.81 -4.63
N GLU A 95 -0.22 17.11 -4.37
CA GLU A 95 1.07 17.77 -4.14
C GLU A 95 1.70 17.35 -2.81
N ILE A 96 0.92 17.24 -1.73
CA ILE A 96 1.38 16.69 -0.45
C ILE A 96 1.96 15.29 -0.65
N ALA A 97 1.25 14.42 -1.39
CA ALA A 97 1.74 13.07 -1.68
C ALA A 97 3.02 13.08 -2.52
N ARG A 98 3.15 14.01 -3.47
CA ARG A 98 4.37 14.20 -4.27
C ARG A 98 5.54 14.63 -3.40
N LEU A 99 5.35 15.65 -2.56
CA LEU A 99 6.38 16.19 -1.68
C LEU A 99 6.86 15.13 -0.67
N ARG A 100 5.94 14.38 -0.05
CA ARG A 100 6.29 13.27 0.84
C ARG A 100 7.17 12.21 0.17
N ARG A 101 6.88 11.86 -1.09
CA ARG A 101 7.72 10.91 -1.86
C ARG A 101 9.10 11.47 -2.18
N GLN A 102 9.19 12.76 -2.49
CA GLN A 102 10.47 13.41 -2.75
C GLN A 102 11.33 13.46 -1.48
N LEU A 103 10.70 13.74 -0.34
CA LEU A 103 11.34 13.74 0.98
C LEU A 103 11.91 12.35 1.31
N ASP A 104 11.10 11.28 1.25
CA ASP A 104 11.58 9.90 1.51
C ASP A 104 12.74 9.51 0.57
N LYS A 105 12.68 9.90 -0.71
CA LYS A 105 13.78 9.67 -1.66
C LYS A 105 15.05 10.45 -1.27
N ALA A 106 14.90 11.69 -0.83
CA ALA A 106 16.02 12.52 -0.40
C ALA A 106 16.66 11.96 0.89
N GLU A 107 15.85 11.54 1.86
CA GLU A 107 16.31 10.91 3.10
C GLU A 107 17.08 9.63 2.83
N ARG A 108 16.57 8.74 1.96
CA ARG A 108 17.32 7.52 1.59
C ARG A 108 18.66 7.82 0.94
N ARG A 109 18.72 8.85 0.10
CA ARG A 109 19.98 9.30 -0.50
C ARG A 109 20.94 9.82 0.57
N LEU A 110 20.45 10.62 1.53
CA LEU A 110 21.24 11.09 2.66
C LEU A 110 21.86 9.92 3.42
N VAL A 111 21.04 8.94 3.82
CA VAL A 111 21.51 7.73 4.52
C VAL A 111 22.60 7.01 3.71
N THR A 112 22.42 6.83 2.40
CA THR A 112 23.45 6.23 1.55
C THR A 112 24.73 7.07 1.51
N THR A 113 24.63 8.39 1.37
CA THR A 113 25.80 9.27 1.32
C THR A 113 26.54 9.32 2.65
N GLU A 114 25.83 9.35 3.77
CA GLU A 114 26.42 9.31 5.11
C GLU A 114 27.16 8.00 5.34
N ALA A 115 26.57 6.86 4.95
CA ALA A 115 27.25 5.58 5.01
C ALA A 115 28.53 5.55 4.15
N ALA A 116 28.50 6.14 2.96
CA ALA A 116 29.66 6.25 2.10
C ALA A 116 30.78 7.12 2.74
N LEU A 117 30.41 8.23 3.38
CA LEU A 117 31.36 9.08 4.11
C LEU A 117 32.01 8.34 5.28
N VAL A 118 31.24 7.55 6.03
CA VAL A 118 31.79 6.71 7.12
C VAL A 118 32.81 5.69 6.58
N ILE A 119 32.50 5.05 5.44
CA ILE A 119 33.43 4.11 4.81
C ILE A 119 34.70 4.82 4.35
N MET A 120 34.58 5.98 3.72
CA MET A 120 35.73 6.77 3.29
C MET A 120 36.61 7.22 4.46
N GLY A 121 36.00 7.65 5.58
CA GLY A 121 36.73 7.99 6.80
C GLY A 121 37.54 6.80 7.32
N LYS A 122 36.92 5.62 7.44
CA LYS A 122 37.62 4.39 7.86
C LYS A 122 38.74 3.98 6.91
N ALA A 123 38.55 4.16 5.60
CA ALA A 123 39.59 3.89 4.61
C ALA A 123 40.78 4.84 4.77
N HIS A 124 40.51 6.13 5.06
CA HIS A 124 41.56 7.11 5.34
C HIS A 124 42.32 6.77 6.62
N ASP A 125 41.63 6.43 7.71
CA ASP A 125 42.26 6.00 8.97
C ASP A 125 43.20 4.80 8.76
N LEU A 126 42.79 3.83 7.95
CA LEU A 126 43.63 2.67 7.60
C LEU A 126 44.88 3.08 6.81
N LEU A 127 44.74 4.02 5.87
CA LEU A 127 45.89 4.53 5.13
C LEU A 127 46.88 5.25 6.04
N ASP A 128 46.40 6.06 6.98
CA ASP A 128 47.26 6.76 7.95
C ASP A 128 48.05 5.76 8.82
N VAL A 129 47.42 4.67 9.26
CA VAL A 129 48.11 3.60 10.01
C VAL A 129 49.20 2.94 9.16
N LEU A 130 48.90 2.60 7.91
CA LEU A 130 49.86 1.96 7.00
C LEU A 130 51.03 2.88 6.66
N THR A 131 50.77 4.17 6.43
CA THR A 131 51.81 5.18 6.19
C THR A 131 52.72 5.32 7.40
N LYS A 132 52.16 5.37 8.62
CA LYS A 132 52.95 5.47 9.84
C LYS A 132 53.81 4.24 10.09
N SER A 133 53.28 3.03 9.90
CA SER A 133 54.08 1.80 10.01
C SER A 133 55.22 1.75 8.99
N SER A 134 55.00 2.26 7.77
CA SER A 134 56.05 2.30 6.74
C SER A 134 57.17 3.29 7.07
N GLN A 135 56.91 4.36 7.83
CA GLN A 135 57.93 5.31 8.28
C GLN A 135 58.76 4.74 9.42
N ASP A 136 58.12 4.08 10.39
CA ASP A 136 58.80 3.45 11.54
C ASP A 136 59.81 2.38 11.10
N ASP A 137 59.51 1.60 10.05
CA ASP A 137 60.45 0.59 9.49
C ASP A 137 61.71 1.22 8.86
N SER A 138 61.59 2.42 8.29
CA SER A 138 62.70 3.10 7.60
C SER A 138 63.69 3.76 8.57
N GLU A 139 63.24 4.16 9.75
CA GLU A 139 64.09 4.70 10.81
C GLU A 139 64.90 3.60 11.51
N HIS A 140 64.38 2.36 11.57
CA HIS A 140 65.04 1.26 12.25
C HIS A 140 66.16 0.59 11.44
N THR A 141 66.14 0.68 10.10
CA THR A 141 67.16 0.09 9.22
C THR A 141 68.40 0.98 9.02
N THR A 142 68.41 2.20 9.57
CA THR A 142 69.54 3.13 9.45
C THR A 142 70.28 3.20 10.79
N ARG A 143 70.99 2.14 11.18
CA ARG A 143 71.90 2.14 12.34
C ARG A 143 73.09 1.22 12.15
#